data_AF-A0A2P2L4R6-F1
#
_entry.id   AF-A0A2P2L4R6-F1
#
_cell.length_a   1.000
_cell.length_b   1.000
_cell.length_c   1.000
_cell.angle_alpha   90.00
_cell.angle_beta   90.00
_cell.angle_gamma   90.00
#
_symmetry.space_group_name_H-M   'P 1'
#
loop_
_entity.id
_entity.type
_entity.pdbx_description
1 polymer ?
#
loop_
_entity_poly.entity_id
_entity_poly.type
_entity_poly.pdbx_seq_one_letter_code
_entity_poly.pdbx_strand_id
1 'polypeptide(L)'
;MSAEIPYFQEVIVMASTCDSCGYRSSELKPGGRIPEKGKRMILHVKNINDLTRDVIKSDTASIKVPELDLELASGTLGGVVTTVEGLITKISESLERVHGFTFGDSLDEHKKSKWQEFRAKLNKLLNIEEPWTLILDDALANSFIAPATDDIKDDCQLTFEEYERSWEQNEELGLNDIDTESADAAYNSMT
;
A
#
# COMPACT_ATOMS: atom_id res chain seq x y z
N MET A 1 -7.37 -19.48 2.86
CA MET A 1 -8.45 -19.25 1.88
C MET A 1 -7.82 -18.47 0.75
N SER A 2 -7.86 -18.95 -0.49
CA SER A 2 -7.48 -18.15 -1.65
C SER A 2 -8.69 -17.30 -2.06
N ALA A 3 -8.45 -16.04 -2.39
CA ALA A 3 -9.47 -15.12 -2.87
C ALA A 3 -9.03 -14.57 -4.23
N GLU A 4 -9.89 -14.70 -5.23
CA GLU A 4 -9.72 -14.03 -6.52
C GLU A 4 -10.42 -12.68 -6.47
N ILE A 5 -9.64 -11.61 -6.56
CA ILE A 5 -10.16 -10.24 -6.62
C ILE A 5 -10.14 -9.85 -8.10
N PRO A 6 -11.28 -9.50 -8.72
CA PRO A 6 -11.31 -9.05 -10.11
C PRO A 6 -10.27 -7.96 -10.35
N TYR A 7 -9.52 -8.07 -11.45
CA TYR A 7 -8.45 -7.13 -11.83
C TYR A 7 -7.21 -7.11 -10.92
N PHE A 8 -7.11 -8.07 -10.00
CA PHE A 8 -5.96 -8.24 -9.12
C PHE A 8 -5.48 -9.69 -9.11
N GLN A 9 -4.20 -9.89 -8.77
CA GLN A 9 -3.59 -11.22 -8.76
C GLN A 9 -4.16 -12.09 -7.63
N GLU A 10 -3.98 -13.41 -7.76
CA GLU A 10 -4.37 -14.34 -6.72
C GLU A 10 -3.67 -13.98 -5.41
N VAL A 11 -4.44 -13.86 -4.32
CA VAL A 11 -3.88 -13.59 -2.99
C VAL A 11 -4.33 -14.62 -1.98
N ILE A 12 -3.41 -14.93 -1.08
CA ILE A 12 -3.64 -15.82 0.05
C ILE A 12 -3.86 -14.94 1.28
N VAL A 13 -5.10 -14.98 1.80
CA VAL A 13 -5.45 -14.33 3.06
C VAL A 13 -5.08 -15.28 4.21
N MET A 14 -4.13 -14.86 5.04
CA MET A 14 -3.73 -15.53 6.27
C MET A 14 -4.33 -14.78 7.47
N ALA A 15 -5.47 -15.26 7.96
CA ALA A 15 -6.09 -14.74 9.18
C ALA A 15 -5.81 -15.69 10.35
N SER A 16 -5.17 -15.19 11.41
CA SER A 16 -4.93 -15.95 12.64
C SER A 16 -5.68 -15.32 13.80
N THR A 17 -6.46 -16.12 14.52
CA THR A 17 -7.16 -15.71 15.75
C THR A 17 -6.85 -16.70 16.87
N CYS A 18 -6.35 -16.21 18.01
CA CYS A 18 -6.10 -17.02 19.19
C CYS A 18 -7.13 -16.71 20.27
N ASP A 19 -7.99 -17.68 20.58
CA ASP A 19 -9.04 -17.53 21.60
C ASP A 19 -8.48 -17.46 23.03
N SER A 20 -7.26 -17.95 23.26
CA SER A 20 -6.65 -17.97 24.59
C SER A 20 -5.99 -16.66 25.00
N CYS A 21 -5.40 -15.90 24.05
CA CYS A 21 -4.73 -14.63 24.34
C CYS A 21 -5.35 -13.42 23.62
N GLY A 22 -6.35 -13.64 22.76
CA GLY A 22 -7.01 -12.57 21.99
C GLY A 22 -6.19 -12.06 20.79
N TYR A 23 -5.08 -12.71 20.44
CA TYR A 23 -4.29 -12.33 19.27
C TYR A 23 -5.13 -12.44 18.00
N ARG A 24 -5.12 -11.40 17.18
CA ARG A 24 -5.76 -11.37 15.86
C ARG A 24 -4.80 -10.75 14.86
N SER A 25 -4.54 -11.44 13.76
CA SER A 25 -3.81 -10.91 12.61
C SER A 25 -4.49 -11.30 11.31
N SER A 26 -4.41 -10.42 10.33
CA SER A 26 -4.83 -10.68 8.95
C SER A 26 -3.71 -10.18 8.04
N GLU A 27 -3.01 -11.12 7.43
CA GLU A 27 -1.95 -10.87 6.46
C GLU A 27 -2.40 -11.28 5.06
N LEU A 28 -1.94 -10.54 4.06
CA LEU A 28 -2.04 -10.95 2.67
C LEU A 28 -0.66 -11.40 2.20
N LYS A 29 -0.63 -12.57 1.58
CA LYS A 29 0.53 -13.04 0.82
C LYS A 29 0.16 -13.12 -0.65
N PRO A 30 1.06 -12.72 -1.57
CA PRO A 30 0.84 -12.94 -2.99
C PRO A 30 0.78 -14.44 -3.28
N GLY A 31 -0.20 -14.85 -4.08
CA GLY A 31 -0.27 -16.16 -4.70
C GLY A 31 0.27 -16.10 -6.13
N GLY A 32 0.58 -17.26 -6.72
CA GLY A 32 1.01 -17.35 -8.12
C GLY A 32 2.45 -16.91 -8.40
N ARG A 33 2.72 -16.58 -9.66
CA ARG A 33 4.05 -16.19 -10.17
C ARG A 33 4.33 -14.73 -9.81
N ILE A 34 5.59 -14.43 -9.50
CA ILE A 34 6.06 -13.05 -9.35
C ILE A 34 5.80 -12.29 -10.67
N PRO A 35 5.08 -11.16 -10.65
CA PRO A 35 4.86 -10.34 -11.84
C PRO A 35 6.18 -9.88 -12.46
N GLU A 36 6.22 -9.80 -13.79
CA GLU A 36 7.41 -9.37 -14.53
C GLU A 36 7.70 -7.88 -14.33
N LYS A 37 6.65 -7.08 -14.12
CA LYS A 37 6.72 -5.62 -13.96
C LYS A 37 6.27 -5.18 -12.58
N GLY A 38 6.80 -4.04 -12.15
CA GLY A 38 6.23 -3.27 -11.05
C GLY A 38 4.98 -2.52 -11.50
N LYS A 39 4.17 -2.10 -10.53
CA LYS A 39 2.91 -1.41 -10.78
C LYS A 39 2.76 -0.22 -9.85
N ARG A 40 2.45 0.93 -10.43
CA ARG A 40 2.07 2.16 -9.73
C ARG A 40 0.60 2.45 -9.97
N MET A 41 -0.11 2.73 -8.89
CA MET A 41 -1.52 3.10 -8.89
C MET A 41 -1.65 4.52 -8.36
N ILE A 42 -2.30 5.38 -9.15
CA ILE A 42 -2.47 6.80 -8.85
C ILE A 42 -3.96 7.06 -8.72
N LEU A 43 -4.42 7.36 -7.51
CA LEU A 43 -5.80 7.72 -7.21
C LEU A 43 -5.90 9.22 -6.95
N HIS A 44 -6.73 9.91 -7.72
CA HIS A 44 -7.12 11.29 -7.48
C HIS A 44 -8.40 11.32 -6.63
N VAL A 45 -8.25 11.59 -5.34
CA VAL A 45 -9.34 11.67 -4.37
C VAL A 45 -10.02 13.03 -4.50
N LYS A 46 -11.29 13.04 -4.90
CA LYS A 46 -12.06 14.28 -5.15
C LYS A 46 -13.35 14.38 -4.35
N ASN A 47 -13.86 13.25 -3.85
CA ASN A 47 -15.11 13.19 -3.11
C ASN A 47 -15.03 12.20 -1.94
N ILE A 48 -16.02 12.23 -1.06
CA ILE A 48 -16.06 11.37 0.13
C ILE A 48 -16.17 9.89 -0.25
N ASN A 49 -16.83 9.54 -1.36
CA ASN A 49 -16.94 8.15 -1.78
C ASN A 49 -15.55 7.57 -2.13
N ASP A 50 -14.62 8.38 -2.65
CA ASP A 50 -13.25 7.93 -2.90
C ASP A 50 -12.52 7.47 -1.64
N LEU A 51 -12.86 8.04 -0.46
CA LEU A 51 -12.29 7.62 0.82
C LEU A 51 -12.72 6.20 1.23
N THR A 52 -13.86 5.75 0.73
CA THR A 52 -14.42 4.42 1.01
C THR A 52 -13.91 3.32 0.10
N ARG A 53 -13.11 3.66 -0.92
CA ARG A 53 -12.51 2.66 -1.83
C ARG A 53 -11.62 1.71 -1.04
N ASP A 54 -11.76 0.41 -1.31
CA ASP A 54 -10.91 -0.61 -0.72
C ASP A 54 -9.48 -0.48 -1.25
N VAL A 55 -8.51 -0.66 -0.35
CA VAL A 55 -7.08 -0.60 -0.61
C VAL A 55 -6.42 -1.81 0.00
N ILE A 56 -5.69 -2.52 -0.85
CA ILE A 56 -4.75 -3.56 -0.48
C ILE A 56 -3.36 -2.98 -0.68
N LYS A 57 -2.63 -2.79 0.42
CA LYS A 57 -1.24 -2.36 0.40
C LYS A 57 -0.37 -3.54 0.80
N SER A 58 0.55 -3.95 -0.06
CA SER A 58 1.53 -5.00 0.23
C SER A 58 2.66 -4.47 1.09
N ASP A 59 3.47 -5.36 1.65
CA ASP A 59 4.66 -4.95 2.39
C ASP A 59 5.71 -4.28 1.49
N THR A 60 5.82 -4.69 0.23
CA THR A 60 6.77 -4.15 -0.74
C THR A 60 6.35 -2.81 -1.35
N ALA A 61 5.12 -2.35 -1.08
CA ALA A 61 4.62 -1.11 -1.61
C ALA A 61 5.03 0.12 -0.80
N SER A 62 5.40 1.16 -1.52
CA SER A 62 5.58 2.52 -1.02
C SER A 62 4.31 3.34 -1.22
N ILE A 63 4.10 4.31 -0.32
CA ILE A 63 2.95 5.22 -0.35
C ILE A 63 3.46 6.64 -0.46
N LYS A 64 2.83 7.44 -1.33
CA LYS A 64 3.13 8.86 -1.47
C LYS A 64 1.85 9.69 -1.53
N VAL A 65 1.82 10.77 -0.77
CA VAL A 65 0.77 11.81 -0.80
C VAL A 65 1.46 13.15 -0.99
N PRO A 66 1.63 13.61 -2.25
CA PRO A 66 2.40 14.82 -2.57
C PRO A 66 1.89 16.07 -1.83
N GLU A 67 0.57 16.21 -1.66
CA GLU A 67 -0.05 17.36 -1.01
C GLU A 67 0.25 17.44 0.50
N LEU A 68 0.68 16.34 1.11
CA LEU A 68 1.14 16.27 2.50
C LEU A 68 2.67 16.29 2.64
N ASP A 69 3.42 16.34 1.53
CA ASP A 69 4.87 16.05 1.51
C ASP A 69 5.20 14.73 2.22
N LEU A 70 4.30 13.74 2.08
CA LEU A 70 4.37 12.46 2.77
C LEU A 70 4.86 11.37 1.81
N GLU A 71 5.90 10.66 2.23
CA GLU A 71 6.43 9.50 1.53
C GLU A 71 6.78 8.42 2.55
N LEU A 72 6.28 7.21 2.33
CA LEU A 72 6.54 6.03 3.14
C LEU A 72 7.15 4.95 2.26
N ALA A 73 8.36 4.52 2.61
CA ALA A 73 9.08 3.48 1.89
C ALA A 73 8.41 2.10 2.05
N SER A 74 8.82 1.15 1.22
CA SER A 74 8.50 -0.28 1.38
C SER A 74 8.89 -0.77 2.80
N GLY A 75 8.19 -1.80 3.28
CA GLY A 75 8.35 -2.34 4.64
C GLY A 75 7.66 -1.55 5.74
N THR A 76 7.18 -0.33 5.45
CA THR A 76 6.44 0.47 6.44
C THR A 76 4.98 0.03 6.53
N LEU A 77 4.39 0.02 7.72
CA LEU A 77 3.00 -0.38 8.01
C LEU A 77 2.61 -1.85 7.71
N GLY A 78 3.51 -2.65 7.13
CA GLY A 78 3.24 -4.03 6.74
C GLY A 78 2.24 -4.15 5.58
N GLY A 79 1.81 -5.38 5.31
CA GLY A 79 0.68 -5.66 4.42
C GLY A 79 -0.65 -5.38 5.11
N VAL A 80 -1.53 -4.59 4.49
CA VAL A 80 -2.81 -4.19 5.09
C VAL A 80 -3.95 -4.17 4.07
N VAL A 81 -5.12 -4.64 4.50
CA VAL A 81 -6.40 -4.44 3.83
C VAL A 81 -7.18 -3.39 4.59
N THR A 82 -7.57 -2.33 3.91
CA THR A 82 -8.21 -1.15 4.51
C THR A 82 -8.99 -0.40 3.44
N THR A 83 -9.60 0.73 3.78
CA THR A 83 -10.05 1.73 2.81
C THR A 83 -9.00 2.83 2.64
N VAL A 84 -9.17 3.73 1.67
CA VAL A 84 -8.35 4.95 1.51
C VAL A 84 -8.33 5.76 2.80
N GLU A 85 -9.49 6.00 3.42
CA GLU A 85 -9.61 6.66 4.72
C GLU A 85 -8.82 5.94 5.82
N GLY A 86 -9.02 4.62 5.92
CA GLY A 86 -8.36 3.80 6.93
C GLY A 86 -6.85 3.76 6.74
N LEU A 87 -6.35 3.83 5.51
CA LEU A 87 -4.92 3.89 5.22
C LEU A 87 -4.32 5.20 5.75
N ILE A 88 -4.93 6.34 5.42
CA ILE A 88 -4.45 7.66 5.90
C ILE A 88 -4.53 7.75 7.42
N THR A 89 -5.60 7.23 8.03
CA THR A 89 -5.74 7.17 9.49
C THR A 89 -4.63 6.32 10.12
N LYS A 90 -4.34 5.13 9.58
CA LYS A 90 -3.25 4.26 10.05
C LYS A 90 -1.88 4.92 9.92
N ILE A 91 -1.64 5.65 8.83
CA ILE A 91 -0.41 6.44 8.65
C ILE A 91 -0.29 7.48 9.75
N SER A 92 -1.37 8.24 10.00
CA SER A 92 -1.42 9.24 11.07
C SER A 92 -1.07 8.63 12.42
N GLU A 93 -1.75 7.55 12.81
CA GLU A 93 -1.51 6.85 14.07
C GLU A 93 -0.08 6.32 14.19
N SER A 94 0.49 5.81 13.09
CA SER A 94 1.86 5.30 13.10
C SER A 94 2.89 6.41 13.30
N LEU A 95 2.71 7.55 12.62
CA LEU A 95 3.55 8.72 12.80
C LEU A 95 3.36 9.33 14.20
N GLU A 96 2.14 9.35 14.74
CA GLU A 96 1.87 9.77 16.12
C GLU A 96 2.59 8.91 17.15
N ARG A 97 2.72 7.60 16.94
CA ARG A 97 3.50 6.75 17.85
C ARG A 97 4.99 7.05 17.81
N VAL A 98 5.55 7.25 16.61
CA VAL A 98 6.97 7.57 16.42
C VAL A 98 7.32 8.93 17.04
N HIS A 99 6.49 9.94 16.76
CA HIS A 99 6.72 11.30 17.25
C HIS A 99 6.25 11.49 18.70
N GLY A 100 5.17 10.83 19.12
CA GLY A 100 4.59 10.91 20.46
C GLY A 100 5.53 10.44 21.56
N PHE A 101 6.36 9.41 21.30
CA PHE A 101 7.39 8.96 22.24
C PHE A 101 8.63 9.85 22.28
N THR A 102 8.89 10.64 21.23
CA THR A 102 10.05 11.53 21.22
C THR A 102 9.82 12.80 22.05
N PHE A 103 8.58 13.25 22.27
CA PHE A 103 8.24 14.46 23.03
C PHE A 103 8.40 14.36 24.56
N GLY A 104 9.41 13.64 25.06
CA GLY A 104 9.80 13.68 26.47
C GLY A 104 10.61 14.95 26.78
N ASP A 105 9.98 15.89 27.51
CA ASP A 105 10.48 17.05 28.30
C ASP A 105 11.66 17.92 27.80
N SER A 106 12.25 17.68 26.64
CA SER A 106 13.42 18.42 26.13
C SER A 106 13.41 18.63 24.60
N LEU A 107 12.28 18.37 23.91
CA LEU A 107 12.18 18.56 22.46
C LEU A 107 11.50 19.87 22.06
N ASP A 108 12.34 20.81 21.65
CA ASP A 108 12.26 21.60 20.41
C ASP A 108 10.83 21.92 19.91
N GLU A 109 10.27 23.06 20.36
CA GLU A 109 8.94 23.57 19.99
C GLU A 109 8.67 23.51 18.47
N HIS A 110 9.71 23.64 17.66
CA HIS A 110 9.66 23.53 16.20
C HIS A 110 9.14 22.17 15.71
N LYS A 111 9.53 21.06 16.35
CA LYS A 111 9.05 19.72 15.95
C LYS A 111 7.57 19.54 16.28
N LYS A 112 7.13 20.12 17.40
CA LYS A 112 5.73 20.09 17.82
C LYS A 112 4.84 20.91 16.89
N SER A 113 5.29 22.11 16.49
CA SER A 113 4.57 22.94 15.51
C SER A 113 4.43 22.24 14.16
N LYS A 114 5.52 21.67 13.63
CA LYS A 114 5.48 20.91 12.36
C LYS A 114 4.52 19.72 12.42
N TRP A 115 4.51 18.99 13.53
CA TRP A 115 3.57 17.90 13.73
C TRP A 115 2.10 18.38 13.74
N GLN A 116 1.82 19.50 14.42
CA GLN A 116 0.48 20.10 14.44
C GLN A 116 0.05 20.57 13.05
N GLU A 117 0.94 21.18 12.27
CA GLU A 117 0.70 21.57 10.89
C GLU A 117 0.40 20.37 9.99
N PHE A 118 1.19 19.30 10.11
CA PHE A 118 0.96 18.05 9.39
C PHE A 118 -0.41 17.46 9.73
N ARG A 119 -0.75 17.37 11.02
CA ARG A 119 -2.05 16.86 11.48
C ARG A 119 -3.21 17.72 10.98
N ALA A 120 -3.03 19.05 10.93
CA ALA A 120 -4.03 19.95 10.36
C ALA A 120 -4.24 19.68 8.87
N LYS A 121 -3.16 19.53 8.08
CA LYS A 121 -3.27 19.18 6.66
C LYS A 121 -3.93 17.81 6.44
N LEU A 122 -3.57 16.81 7.26
CA LEU A 122 -4.15 15.47 7.18
C LEU A 122 -5.66 15.49 7.42
N ASN A 123 -6.13 16.25 8.42
CA ASN A 123 -7.55 16.42 8.67
C ASN A 123 -8.30 17.08 7.49
N LYS A 124 -7.68 18.05 6.82
CA LYS A 124 -8.27 18.66 5.61
C LYS A 124 -8.45 17.66 4.49
N LEU A 125 -7.50 16.74 4.31
CA LEU A 125 -7.61 15.67 3.32
C LEU A 125 -8.71 14.67 3.66
N LEU A 126 -8.83 14.27 4.94
CA LEU A 126 -9.91 13.38 5.39
C LEU A 126 -11.30 14.02 5.25
N ASN A 127 -11.40 15.35 5.38
CA ASN A 127 -12.65 16.09 5.16
C ASN A 127 -12.93 16.43 3.69
N ILE A 128 -12.02 16.11 2.77
CA ILE A 128 -12.11 16.48 1.35
C ILE A 128 -12.31 18.00 1.18
N GLU A 129 -11.60 18.81 1.97
CA GLU A 129 -11.60 20.26 1.77
C GLU A 129 -10.94 20.65 0.44
N GLU A 130 -9.92 19.88 0.04
CA GLU A 130 -9.20 20.01 -1.23
C GLU A 130 -8.97 18.62 -1.84
N PRO A 131 -9.04 18.48 -3.18
CA PRO A 131 -8.66 17.24 -3.86
C PRO A 131 -7.18 16.93 -3.65
N TRP A 132 -6.84 15.65 -3.57
CA TRP A 132 -5.48 15.20 -3.32
C TRP A 132 -5.18 13.87 -4.02
N THR A 133 -3.91 13.46 -4.00
CA THR A 133 -3.45 12.30 -4.76
C THR A 133 -2.86 11.25 -3.82
N LEU A 134 -3.36 10.02 -3.92
CA LEU A 134 -2.75 8.84 -3.32
C LEU A 134 -1.99 8.08 -4.39
N ILE A 135 -0.67 7.92 -4.19
CA ILE A 135 0.17 7.12 -5.06
C ILE A 135 0.61 5.88 -4.27
N LEU A 136 0.33 4.71 -4.83
CA LEU A 136 0.72 3.42 -4.30
C LEU A 136 1.64 2.76 -5.33
N ASP A 137 2.92 2.62 -5.01
CA ASP A 137 3.94 2.10 -5.92
C ASP A 137 4.54 0.81 -5.36
N ASP A 138 4.33 -0.29 -6.09
CA ASP A 138 4.70 -1.64 -5.67
C ASP A 138 5.47 -2.37 -6.78
N ALA A 139 6.75 -2.62 -6.52
CA ALA A 139 7.64 -3.33 -7.44
C ALA A 139 7.23 -4.79 -7.69
N LEU A 140 6.44 -5.41 -6.80
CA LEU A 140 5.89 -6.76 -7.01
C LEU A 140 4.43 -6.74 -7.49
N ALA A 141 3.84 -5.56 -7.71
CA ALA A 141 2.44 -5.39 -8.12
C ALA A 141 1.41 -6.08 -7.19
N ASN A 142 1.78 -6.32 -5.93
CA ASN A 142 0.97 -6.97 -4.89
C ASN A 142 0.00 -6.03 -4.18
N SER A 143 -0.22 -4.85 -4.74
CA SER A 143 -1.06 -3.80 -4.18
C SER A 143 -2.18 -3.42 -5.13
N PHE A 144 -3.30 -2.98 -4.56
CA PHE A 144 -4.53 -2.70 -5.28
C PHE A 144 -5.34 -1.59 -4.63
N ILE A 145 -6.01 -0.79 -5.45
CA ILE A 145 -7.05 0.15 -5.05
C ILE A 145 -8.26 -0.22 -5.89
N ALA A 146 -9.40 -0.46 -5.23
CA ALA A 146 -10.63 -0.80 -5.92
C ALA A 146 -11.15 0.39 -6.73
N PRO A 147 -11.62 0.16 -7.97
CA PRO A 147 -12.32 1.19 -8.73
C PRO A 147 -13.64 1.54 -8.04
N ALA A 148 -14.11 2.77 -8.25
CA ALA A 148 -15.45 3.19 -7.78
C ALA A 148 -16.57 2.75 -8.75
N THR A 149 -16.20 2.27 -9.93
CA THR A 149 -17.10 1.83 -11.01
C THR A 149 -17.01 0.32 -11.23
N ASP A 150 -18.02 -0.27 -11.87
CA ASP A 150 -18.04 -1.70 -12.18
C ASP A 150 -16.93 -2.12 -13.16
N ASP A 151 -16.64 -1.28 -14.17
CA ASP A 151 -15.48 -1.43 -15.04
C ASP A 151 -14.40 -0.42 -14.66
N ILE A 152 -13.18 -0.93 -14.49
CA ILE A 152 -11.98 -0.15 -14.16
C ILE A 152 -11.67 0.92 -15.22
N LYS A 153 -12.09 0.72 -16.47
CA LYS A 153 -11.86 1.66 -17.58
C LYS A 153 -12.71 2.93 -17.46
N ASP A 154 -13.82 2.84 -16.75
CA ASP A 154 -14.73 3.96 -16.55
C ASP A 154 -14.31 4.85 -15.36
N ASP A 155 -13.32 4.40 -14.57
CA ASP A 155 -12.80 5.13 -13.42
C ASP A 155 -11.75 6.17 -13.84
N CYS A 156 -12.22 7.37 -14.17
CA CYS A 156 -11.35 8.49 -14.54
C CYS A 156 -10.48 9.02 -13.39
N GLN A 157 -10.65 8.54 -12.15
CA GLN A 157 -9.89 8.99 -10.99
C GLN A 157 -8.75 8.04 -10.63
N LEU A 158 -8.73 6.83 -11.19
CA LEU A 158 -7.75 5.80 -10.87
C LEU A 158 -6.94 5.45 -12.12
N THR A 159 -5.62 5.66 -12.06
CA THR A 159 -4.68 5.37 -13.16
C THR A 159 -3.69 4.28 -12.76
N PHE A 160 -3.30 3.46 -13.73
CA PHE A 160 -2.38 2.36 -13.57
C PHE A 160 -1.19 2.53 -14.50
N GLU A 161 0.01 2.47 -13.94
CA GLU A 161 1.26 2.54 -14.69
C GLU A 161 2.08 1.28 -14.38
N GLU A 162 2.43 0.51 -15.40
CA GLU A 162 3.39 -0.58 -15.26
C GLU A 162 4.78 -0.08 -15.61
N TYR A 163 5.79 -0.57 -14.89
CA TYR A 163 7.19 -0.21 -15.14
C TYR A 163 8.12 -1.42 -15.01
N GLU A 164 9.22 -1.37 -15.75
CA GLU A 164 10.32 -2.32 -15.58
C GLU A 164 11.07 -1.98 -14.29
N ARG A 165 11.21 -2.98 -13.40
CA ARG A 165 11.95 -2.83 -12.15
C ARG A 165 13.40 -2.45 -12.45
N SER A 166 13.96 -1.55 -11.65
CA SER A 166 15.40 -1.28 -11.70
C SER A 166 16.19 -2.49 -11.20
N TRP A 167 17.48 -2.51 -11.50
CA TRP A 167 18.36 -3.58 -11.04
C TRP A 167 18.44 -3.62 -9.51
N GLU A 168 18.48 -2.46 -8.85
CA GLU A 168 18.48 -2.32 -7.40
C GLU A 168 17.17 -2.82 -6.79
N GLN A 169 16.03 -2.50 -7.40
CA GLN A 169 14.74 -3.04 -6.96
C GLN A 169 14.71 -4.57 -7.05
N ASN A 170 15.25 -5.15 -8.12
CA ASN A 170 15.37 -6.60 -8.24
C ASN A 170 16.33 -7.19 -7.20
N GLU A 171 17.42 -6.49 -6.86
CA GLU A 171 18.37 -6.93 -5.83
C GLU A 171 17.73 -6.95 -4.44
N GLU A 172 17.05 -5.86 -4.06
CA GLU A 172 16.33 -5.74 -2.78
C GLU A 172 15.25 -6.82 -2.63
N LEU A 173 14.60 -7.20 -3.74
CA LEU A 173 13.59 -8.23 -3.78
C LEU A 173 14.17 -9.65 -3.92
N GLY A 174 15.50 -9.79 -4.06
CA GLY A 174 16.18 -11.07 -4.25
C GLY A 174 15.92 -11.75 -5.60
N LEU A 175 15.45 -11.00 -6.60
CA LEU A 175 15.08 -11.52 -7.92
C LEU A 175 16.29 -11.73 -8.84
N ASN A 176 17.38 -11.01 -8.61
CA ASN A 176 18.59 -11.13 -9.43
C ASN A 176 19.27 -12.51 -9.29
N ASP A 177 19.11 -13.16 -8.14
CA ASP A 177 19.72 -14.45 -7.81
C ASP A 177 18.73 -15.63 -7.96
N ILE A 178 17.52 -15.38 -8.47
CA ILE A 178 16.53 -16.43 -8.69
C ILE A 178 16.91 -17.26 -9.92
N ASP A 179 17.26 -18.52 -9.68
CA ASP A 179 17.41 -19.53 -10.73
C ASP A 179 16.05 -20.17 -11.04
N THR A 180 15.54 -19.93 -12.24
CA THR A 180 14.25 -20.45 -12.74
C THR A 180 14.42 -21.60 -13.72
N GLU A 181 15.64 -22.04 -14.04
CA GLU A 181 15.89 -23.03 -15.11
C GLU A 181 15.13 -24.34 -14.88
N SER A 182 15.04 -24.79 -13.63
CA SER A 182 14.32 -26.02 -13.26
C SER A 182 12.79 -25.88 -13.37
N ALA A 183 12.23 -24.71 -13.06
CA ALA A 183 10.80 -24.44 -13.14
C ALA A 183 10.36 -24.24 -14.61
N ASP A 184 11.17 -23.54 -15.39
CA ASP A 184 10.93 -23.32 -16.82
C ASP A 184 11.00 -24.64 -17.60
N ALA A 185 11.95 -25.52 -17.27
CA ALA A 185 12.03 -26.85 -17.86
C ALA A 185 10.80 -27.72 -17.54
N ALA A 186 10.28 -27.64 -16.31
CA ALA A 186 9.06 -28.36 -15.93
C ALA A 186 7.83 -27.85 -16.68
N TYR A 187 7.67 -26.53 -16.81
CA TYR A 187 6.54 -25.93 -17.53
C TYR A 187 6.58 -26.25 -19.04
N ASN A 188 7.75 -26.11 -19.67
CA ASN A 188 7.96 -26.44 -21.07
C ASN A 188 7.76 -27.94 -21.38
N SER A 189 7.87 -28.82 -20.37
CA SER A 189 7.59 -30.26 -20.52
C SER A 189 6.10 -30.62 -20.42
N MET A 190 5.25 -29.68 -19.98
CA MET A 190 3.80 -29.86 -19.79
C MET A 190 2.94 -29.21 -20.89
N THR A 191 3.54 -28.39 -21.76
CA THR A 191 2.96 -27.88 -23.03
C THR A 191 3.41 -28.69 -24.22
#